data_AF-A0A4Q6BJ33-F1
#
_entry.id   AF-A0A4Q6BJ33-F1
#
_cell.length_a   1.000
_cell.length_b   1.000
_cell.length_c   1.000
_cell.angle_alpha   90.00
_cell.angle_beta   90.00
_cell.angle_gamma   90.00
#
_symmetry.space_group_name_H-M   'P 1'
#
loop_
_entity.id
_entity.type
_entity.pdbx_description
1 polymer ?
#
loop_
_entity_poly.entity_id
_entity_poly.type
_entity_poly.pdbx_seq_one_letter_code
_entity_poly.pdbx_strand_id
1 'polypeptide(L)'
;MILSLGIRSGFIQREFQKRRQVGQFRSRSTRIPCQNPYRMQNSSASSTFKQEWVGGVTTFLTMSYILIVNPAILSTPGTGLTFSGVMTGTVVLSFLMTLFMGLYAKLPFGVAPGMGINAFFTFSLILGHKIPWQIALGMVFWAGVLFVLTSITPVRAALVRAIPDQLRKAAATGIG
;
A
#
# COMPACT_ATOMS: atom_id res chain seq x y z
N MET A 1 26.04 -16.67 -61.53
CA MET A 1 24.90 -15.89 -61.00
C MET A 1 24.09 -16.75 -60.02
N ILE A 2 24.74 -17.25 -58.94
CA ILE A 2 24.17 -18.29 -58.04
C ILE A 2 24.27 -17.88 -56.54
N LEU A 3 24.72 -16.65 -56.21
CA LEU A 3 25.03 -16.29 -54.82
C LEU A 3 24.22 -15.11 -54.24
N SER A 4 22.91 -15.06 -54.48
CA SER A 4 22.05 -14.04 -53.84
C SER A 4 20.62 -14.51 -53.57
N LEU A 5 20.47 -15.68 -52.94
CA LEU A 5 19.16 -16.13 -52.41
C LEU A 5 19.23 -16.85 -51.05
N GLY A 6 20.43 -17.11 -50.51
CA GLY A 6 20.58 -17.86 -49.25
C GLY A 6 20.40 -17.06 -47.95
N ILE A 7 20.36 -15.72 -48.01
CA ILE A 7 20.45 -14.88 -46.79
C ILE A 7 19.06 -14.55 -46.21
N ARG A 8 17.98 -14.66 -46.99
CA ARG A 8 16.63 -14.25 -46.57
C ARG A 8 15.85 -15.32 -45.80
N SER A 9 16.17 -16.61 -45.96
CA SER A 9 15.47 -17.70 -45.26
C SER A 9 15.94 -17.91 -43.82
N GLY A 10 17.20 -17.59 -43.50
CA GLY A 10 17.74 -17.73 -42.14
C GLY A 10 17.23 -16.68 -41.14
N PHE A 11 16.77 -15.51 -41.61
CA PHE A 11 16.32 -14.41 -40.75
C PHE A 11 14.85 -14.58 -40.31
N ILE A 12 13.98 -15.04 -41.20
CA ILE A 12 12.56 -15.31 -40.87
C ILE A 12 12.42 -16.51 -39.91
N GLN A 13 13.32 -17.49 -39.99
CA GLN A 13 13.30 -18.66 -39.09
C GLN A 13 13.76 -18.31 -37.66
N ARG A 14 14.66 -17.34 -37.50
CA ARG A 14 15.06 -16.83 -36.18
C ARG A 14 13.94 -16.06 -35.49
N GLU A 15 13.14 -15.31 -36.25
CA GLU A 15 12.02 -14.55 -35.69
C GLU A 15 10.83 -15.44 -35.28
N PHE A 16 10.62 -16.55 -36.00
CA PHE A 16 9.62 -17.57 -35.61
C PHE A 16 10.04 -18.37 -34.36
N GLN A 17 11.34 -18.63 -34.18
CA GLN A 17 11.88 -19.21 -32.95
C GLN A 17 11.75 -18.25 -31.75
N LYS A 18 11.98 -16.95 -31.97
CA LYS A 18 11.79 -15.91 -30.95
C LYS A 18 10.35 -15.79 -30.49
N ARG A 19 9.37 -15.91 -31.40
CA ARG A 19 7.93 -15.93 -31.04
C ARG A 19 7.49 -17.18 -30.29
N ARG A 20 8.12 -18.34 -30.53
CA ARG A 20 7.84 -19.56 -29.75
C ARG A 20 8.35 -19.48 -28.30
N GLN A 21 9.48 -18.79 -28.04
CA GLN A 21 9.94 -18.57 -26.67
C GLN A 21 9.01 -17.66 -25.85
N VAL A 22 8.37 -16.66 -26.48
CA VAL A 22 7.39 -15.80 -25.80
C VAL A 22 6.12 -16.57 -25.41
N GLY A 23 5.68 -17.53 -26.22
CA GLY A 23 4.57 -18.43 -25.88
C GLY A 23 4.89 -19.40 -24.73
N GLN A 24 6.15 -19.80 -24.60
CA GLN A 24 6.59 -20.77 -23.60
C GLN A 24 6.87 -20.13 -22.23
N PHE A 25 7.22 -18.83 -22.19
CA PHE A 25 7.31 -18.06 -20.94
C PHE A 25 5.95 -17.88 -20.25
N ARG A 26 4.85 -17.91 -21.00
CA ARG A 26 3.49 -17.83 -20.42
C ARG A 26 3.04 -19.12 -19.72
N SER A 27 3.69 -20.25 -20.01
CA SER A 27 3.34 -21.56 -19.41
C SER A 27 4.23 -21.99 -18.25
N ARG A 28 5.35 -21.30 -17.98
CA ARG A 28 6.23 -21.60 -16.82
C ARG A 28 6.03 -20.66 -15.63
N SER A 29 5.25 -19.58 -15.79
CA SER A 29 4.86 -18.64 -14.72
C SER A 29 3.46 -18.94 -14.15
N THR A 30 3.10 -20.21 -14.01
CA THR A 30 1.84 -20.63 -13.33
C THR A 30 2.07 -21.73 -12.28
N ARG A 31 3.33 -22.02 -11.93
CA ARG A 31 3.66 -22.77 -10.71
C ARG A 31 4.40 -21.89 -9.71
N ILE A 32 3.91 -20.68 -9.50
CA ILE A 32 3.96 -20.15 -8.14
C ILE A 32 2.96 -21.04 -7.40
N PRO A 33 3.38 -21.93 -6.49
CA PRO A 33 2.38 -22.54 -5.61
C PRO A 33 1.62 -21.36 -5.04
N CYS A 34 0.30 -21.34 -5.22
CA CYS A 34 -0.56 -20.48 -4.42
C CYS A 34 -0.44 -21.02 -2.98
N GLN A 35 0.73 -20.79 -2.37
CA GLN A 35 0.89 -20.83 -0.94
C GLN A 35 -0.14 -19.84 -0.46
N ASN A 36 -1.19 -20.39 0.12
CA ASN A 36 -2.18 -19.65 0.86
C ASN A 36 -1.44 -18.65 1.76
N PRO A 37 -1.42 -17.34 1.44
CA PRO A 37 -0.64 -16.36 2.19
C PRO A 37 -1.24 -16.12 3.58
N TYR A 38 -2.34 -16.81 3.91
CA TYR A 38 -3.05 -16.78 5.17
C TYR A 38 -2.79 -18.03 6.03
N ARG A 39 -1.92 -18.96 5.62
CA ARG A 39 -1.49 -20.07 6.49
C ARG A 39 -0.47 -19.55 7.51
N MET A 40 -0.93 -18.70 8.42
CA MET A 40 -0.33 -18.64 9.75
C MET A 40 -0.44 -20.04 10.31
N GLN A 41 0.70 -20.72 10.40
CA GLN A 41 0.82 -21.96 11.13
C GLN A 41 0.16 -21.72 12.49
N ASN A 42 -0.91 -22.46 12.77
CA ASN A 42 -1.48 -22.54 14.11
C ASN A 42 -0.32 -22.79 15.08
N SER A 43 0.09 -21.75 15.82
CA SER A 43 1.02 -21.86 16.94
C SER A 43 0.28 -22.50 18.11
N SER A 44 -0.06 -23.78 17.95
CA SER A 44 -0.13 -24.74 19.05
C SER A 44 1.28 -25.11 19.54
N ALA A 45 2.32 -24.55 18.92
CA ALA A 45 3.71 -24.69 19.34
C ALA A 45 4.07 -23.55 20.28
N SER A 46 4.62 -23.89 21.45
CA SER A 46 5.20 -23.01 22.45
C SER A 46 6.08 -21.92 21.83
N SER A 47 5.52 -20.73 21.54
CA SER A 47 6.35 -19.58 21.19
C SER A 47 7.15 -19.21 22.42
N THR A 48 8.46 -19.27 22.29
CA THR A 48 9.35 -18.91 23.40
C THR A 48 9.25 -17.41 23.61
N PHE A 49 9.26 -16.94 24.86
CA PHE A 49 9.24 -15.52 25.21
C PHE A 49 10.24 -14.68 24.38
N LYS A 50 11.41 -15.24 24.05
CA LYS A 50 12.43 -14.64 23.17
C LYS A 50 11.92 -14.37 21.75
N GLN A 51 11.14 -15.28 21.16
CA GLN A 51 10.64 -15.18 19.80
C GLN A 51 9.52 -14.14 19.67
N GLU A 52 8.63 -14.08 20.67
CA GLU A 52 7.60 -13.02 20.77
C GLU A 52 8.24 -11.64 20.94
N TRP A 53 9.25 -11.53 21.81
CA TRP A 53 9.94 -10.26 22.04
C TRP A 53 10.69 -9.77 20.80
N VAL A 54 11.42 -10.65 20.10
CA VAL A 54 12.12 -10.31 18.86
C VAL A 54 11.14 -9.93 17.74
N GLY A 55 10.00 -10.61 17.62
CA GLY A 55 8.95 -10.26 16.66
C GLY A 55 8.33 -8.89 16.95
N GLY A 56 8.08 -8.60 18.23
CA GLY A 56 7.59 -7.30 18.69
C GLY A 56 8.59 -6.17 18.42
N VAL A 57 9.87 -6.34 18.80
CA VAL A 57 10.93 -5.35 18.58
C VAL A 57 11.14 -5.08 17.09
N THR A 58 11.15 -6.12 16.26
CA THR A 58 11.32 -5.98 14.81
C THR A 58 10.18 -5.16 14.21
N THR A 59 8.93 -5.51 14.54
CA THR A 59 7.74 -4.79 14.07
C THR A 59 7.76 -3.33 14.55
N PHE A 60 8.11 -3.11 15.82
CA PHE A 60 8.25 -1.78 16.39
C PHE A 60 9.28 -0.93 15.63
N LEU A 61 10.47 -1.48 15.36
CA LEU A 61 11.52 -0.78 14.63
C LEU A 61 11.10 -0.46 13.19
N THR A 62 10.39 -1.36 12.52
CA THR A 62 9.87 -1.11 11.17
C THR A 62 8.86 0.04 11.15
N MET A 63 7.92 0.11 12.11
CA MET A 63 6.95 1.22 12.19
C MET A 63 7.54 2.51 12.77
N SER A 64 8.61 2.45 13.56
CA SER A 64 9.23 3.59 14.25
C SER A 64 9.60 4.75 13.31
N TYR A 65 10.01 4.46 12.06
CA TYR A 65 10.30 5.48 11.05
C TYR A 65 9.17 6.53 10.91
N ILE A 66 7.92 6.11 11.05
CA ILE A 66 6.74 6.97 10.91
C ILE A 66 6.70 8.06 11.98
N LEU A 67 7.27 7.81 13.16
CA LEU A 67 7.35 8.78 14.26
C LEU A 67 8.14 10.03 13.89
N ILE A 68 9.09 9.90 12.98
CA ILE A 68 9.91 11.01 12.50
C ILE A 68 9.31 11.60 11.22
N VAL A 69 8.91 10.74 10.29
CA VAL A 69 8.59 11.20 8.93
C VAL A 69 7.20 11.81 8.84
N ASN A 70 6.21 11.29 9.58
CA ASN A 70 4.89 11.90 9.57
C ASN A 70 4.88 13.35 10.08
N PRO A 71 5.41 13.66 11.27
CA PRO A 71 5.46 15.03 11.74
C PRO A 71 6.38 15.91 10.89
N ALA A 72 7.47 15.37 10.31
CA ALA A 72 8.32 16.13 9.40
C ALA A 72 7.59 16.63 8.14
N ILE A 73 6.66 15.84 7.59
CA ILE A 73 5.84 16.27 6.44
C ILE A 73 4.82 17.32 6.90
N LEU A 74 4.06 17.01 7.96
CA LEU A 74 2.95 17.86 8.42
C LEU A 74 3.40 19.18 9.04
N SER A 75 4.58 19.23 9.66
CA SER A 75 5.15 20.46 10.23
C SER A 75 6.02 21.24 9.23
N THR A 76 5.84 21.03 7.93
CA THR A 76 6.54 21.79 6.90
C THR A 76 6.30 23.29 7.13
N PRO A 77 7.34 24.15 7.01
CA PRO A 77 7.19 25.60 7.16
C PRO A 77 6.05 26.14 6.29
N GLY A 78 5.12 26.88 6.90
CA GLY A 78 3.93 27.43 6.23
C GLY A 78 2.62 26.73 6.56
N THR A 79 2.63 25.58 7.25
CA THR A 79 1.41 24.89 7.70
C THR A 79 0.85 25.40 9.02
N GLY A 80 1.71 25.90 9.92
CA GLY A 80 1.34 26.33 11.27
C GLY A 80 1.11 25.19 12.27
N LEU A 81 1.40 23.93 11.89
CA LEU A 81 1.32 22.77 12.78
C LEU A 81 2.60 22.59 13.58
N THR A 82 2.48 22.32 14.89
CA THR A 82 3.63 22.06 15.77
C THR A 82 4.10 20.62 15.62
N PHE A 83 5.42 20.41 15.52
CA PHE A 83 6.02 19.08 15.37
C PHE A 83 5.62 18.13 16.52
N SER A 84 5.69 18.61 17.76
CA SER A 84 5.35 17.82 18.95
C SER A 84 3.86 17.47 19.03
N GLY A 85 2.96 18.39 18.63
CA GLY A 85 1.52 18.13 18.64
C GLY A 85 1.10 17.07 17.61
N VAL A 86 1.66 17.14 16.40
CA VAL A 86 1.35 16.15 15.35
C VAL A 86 1.95 14.78 15.68
N MET A 87 3.18 14.75 16.21
CA MET A 87 3.83 13.50 16.62
C MET A 87 3.00 12.78 17.70
N THR A 88 2.65 13.48 18.78
CA THR A 88 1.87 12.90 19.88
C THR A 88 0.48 12.43 19.41
N GLY A 89 -0.20 13.22 18.59
CA GLY A 89 -1.49 12.82 17.99
C GLY A 89 -1.38 11.55 17.14
N THR A 90 -0.33 11.41 16.34
CA THR A 90 -0.09 10.23 15.50
C THR A 90 0.19 8.99 16.33
N VAL A 91 1.03 9.12 17.36
CA VAL A 91 1.38 8.02 18.27
C VAL A 91 0.14 7.50 18.99
N VAL A 92 -0.63 8.40 19.61
CA VAL A 92 -1.84 8.04 20.37
C VAL A 92 -2.86 7.38 19.44
N LEU A 93 -3.10 7.96 18.26
CA LEU A 93 -4.07 7.41 17.31
C LEU A 93 -3.63 6.04 16.78
N SER A 94 -2.38 5.88 16.37
CA SER A 94 -1.87 4.61 15.83
C SER A 94 -1.83 3.52 16.88
N PHE A 95 -1.50 3.88 18.13
CA PHE A 95 -1.56 2.97 19.27
C PHE A 95 -2.99 2.49 19.53
N LEU A 96 -3.96 3.40 19.60
CA LEU A 96 -5.37 3.05 19.81
C LEU A 96 -5.91 2.19 18.67
N MET A 97 -5.64 2.56 17.40
CA MET A 97 -6.11 1.79 16.24
C MET A 97 -5.49 0.39 16.18
N THR A 98 -4.19 0.28 16.44
CA THR A 98 -3.50 -1.03 16.48
C THR A 98 -4.00 -1.87 17.66
N LEU A 99 -4.27 -1.26 18.82
CA LEU A 99 -4.85 -1.93 19.97
C LEU A 99 -6.26 -2.45 19.68
N PHE A 100 -7.11 -1.64 19.04
CA PHE A 100 -8.44 -2.06 18.59
C PHE A 100 -8.35 -3.22 17.59
N MET A 101 -7.41 -3.18 16.64
CA MET A 101 -7.20 -4.26 15.68
C MET A 101 -6.74 -5.57 16.36
N GLY A 102 -5.84 -5.46 17.34
CA GLY A 102 -5.34 -6.61 18.10
C GLY A 102 -6.40 -7.27 18.98
N LEU A 103 -7.19 -6.47 19.72
CA LEU A 103 -8.19 -6.99 20.66
C LEU A 103 -9.49 -7.45 19.96
N TYR A 104 -10.00 -6.64 19.02
CA TYR A 104 -11.29 -6.89 18.38
C TYR A 104 -11.16 -7.85 17.18
N ALA A 105 -10.19 -7.60 16.30
CA ALA A 105 -10.06 -8.36 15.05
C ALA A 105 -9.16 -9.59 15.16
N LYS A 106 -8.37 -9.72 16.25
CA LYS A 106 -7.40 -10.83 16.48
C LYS A 106 -6.48 -11.07 15.28
N LEU A 107 -6.07 -9.99 14.62
CA LEU A 107 -5.20 -10.04 13.44
C LEU A 107 -3.92 -9.23 13.73
N PRO A 108 -2.73 -9.77 13.43
CA PRO A 108 -1.45 -9.10 13.67
C PRO A 108 -1.17 -8.04 12.58
N PHE A 109 -2.03 -7.03 12.50
CA PHE A 109 -1.87 -5.90 11.58
C PHE A 109 -1.60 -4.62 12.36
N GLY A 110 -0.42 -4.03 12.14
CA GLY A 110 -0.11 -2.69 12.64
C GLY A 110 -0.76 -1.64 11.74
N VAL A 111 -1.57 -0.78 12.35
CA VAL A 111 -2.28 0.29 11.64
C VAL A 111 -1.42 1.54 11.70
N ALA A 112 -1.10 2.09 10.53
CA ALA A 112 -0.22 3.24 10.39
C ALA A 112 -0.79 4.26 9.40
N PRO A 113 -0.42 5.54 9.50
CA PRO A 113 -0.92 6.57 8.62
C PRO A 113 -0.47 6.38 7.15
N GLY A 114 -1.37 6.69 6.22
CA GLY A 114 -1.09 6.66 4.79
C GLY A 114 -0.25 7.85 4.35
N MET A 115 1.05 7.65 4.13
CA MET A 115 2.01 8.72 3.85
C MET A 115 1.68 9.56 2.61
N GLY A 116 1.10 8.96 1.56
CA GLY A 116 0.73 9.68 0.34
C GLY A 116 -0.39 10.72 0.55
N ILE A 117 -1.36 10.41 1.41
CA ILE A 117 -2.47 11.32 1.72
C ILE A 117 -1.97 12.49 2.57
N ASN A 118 -1.02 12.24 3.47
CA ASN A 118 -0.41 13.28 4.30
C ASN A 118 0.42 14.27 3.47
N ALA A 119 1.09 13.78 2.41
CA ALA A 119 1.76 14.62 1.44
C ALA A 119 0.77 15.49 0.65
N PHE A 120 -0.33 14.91 0.14
CA PHE A 120 -1.38 15.68 -0.54
C PHE A 120 -2.00 16.75 0.38
N PHE A 121 -2.31 16.38 1.62
CA PHE A 121 -2.87 17.30 2.62
C PHE A 121 -1.95 18.51 2.87
N THR A 122 -0.66 18.26 3.06
CA THR A 122 0.31 19.31 3.37
C THR A 122 0.63 20.16 2.15
N PHE A 123 1.06 19.53 1.05
CA PHE A 123 1.60 20.26 -0.10
C PHE A 123 0.52 20.83 -1.02
N SER A 124 -0.58 20.09 -1.25
CA SER A 124 -1.63 20.54 -2.16
C SER A 124 -2.68 21.40 -1.47
N LEU A 125 -3.22 20.98 -0.32
CA LEU A 125 -4.28 21.73 0.36
C LEU A 125 -3.74 22.93 1.12
N ILE A 126 -2.77 22.73 2.01
CA ILE A 126 -2.30 23.82 2.87
C ILE A 126 -1.35 24.75 2.11
N LEU A 127 -0.30 24.23 1.48
CA LEU A 127 0.67 25.08 0.76
C LEU A 127 0.14 25.56 -0.60
N GLY A 128 -0.51 24.67 -1.37
CA GLY A 128 -1.03 25.00 -2.70
C GLY A 128 -2.22 25.95 -2.67
N HIS A 129 -3.25 25.62 -1.88
CA HIS A 129 -4.47 26.44 -1.77
C HIS A 129 -4.46 27.46 -0.62
N LYS A 130 -3.38 27.54 0.17
CA LYS A 130 -3.23 28.47 1.31
C LYS A 130 -4.38 28.41 2.32
N ILE A 131 -4.95 27.23 2.52
CA ILE A 131 -6.05 27.01 3.44
C ILE A 131 -5.49 26.83 4.84
N PRO A 132 -6.03 27.51 5.87
CA PRO A 132 -5.57 27.32 7.25
C PRO A 132 -5.80 25.87 7.71
N TRP A 133 -4.85 25.33 8.46
CA TRP A 133 -4.81 23.92 8.85
C TRP A 133 -6.06 23.46 9.62
N GLN A 134 -6.73 24.36 10.35
CA GLN A 134 -7.97 24.08 11.08
C GLN A 134 -9.11 23.73 10.12
N ILE A 135 -9.25 24.49 9.02
CA ILE A 135 -10.27 24.22 8.00
C ILE A 135 -9.92 22.94 7.26
N ALA A 136 -8.64 22.72 6.95
CA ALA A 136 -8.18 21.49 6.31
C ALA A 136 -8.50 20.24 7.16
N LEU A 137 -8.27 20.27 8.47
CA LEU A 137 -8.68 19.19 9.38
C LEU A 137 -10.20 19.00 9.42
N GLY A 138 -10.97 20.09 9.33
CA GLY A 138 -12.43 20.03 9.19
C GLY A 138 -12.89 19.30 7.92
N MET A 139 -12.19 19.49 6.79
CA MET A 139 -12.47 18.73 5.57
C MET A 139 -12.19 17.24 5.75
N VAL A 140 -11.08 16.88 6.42
CA VAL A 140 -10.73 15.48 6.71
C VAL A 140 -11.78 14.84 7.61
N PHE A 141 -12.31 15.57 8.60
CA PHE A 141 -13.40 15.11 9.45
C PHE A 141 -14.67 14.81 8.62
N TRP A 142 -15.10 15.74 7.76
CA TRP A 142 -16.26 15.52 6.88
C TRP A 142 -16.04 14.39 5.86
N ALA A 143 -14.82 14.25 5.33
CA ALA A 143 -14.46 13.12 4.48
C ALA A 143 -14.59 11.79 5.23
N GLY A 144 -14.20 11.74 6.51
CA GLY A 144 -14.40 10.58 7.38
C GLY A 144 -15.87 10.26 7.61
N VAL A 145 -16.71 11.27 7.90
CA VAL A 145 -18.17 11.09 8.04
C VAL A 145 -18.78 10.56 6.75
N LEU A 146 -18.44 11.16 5.60
CA LEU A 146 -18.92 10.71 4.29
C LEU A 146 -18.42 9.28 3.97
N PHE A 147 -17.20 8.94 4.36
CA PHE A 147 -16.64 7.60 4.19
C PHE A 147 -17.42 6.57 5.01
N VAL A 148 -17.77 6.87 6.27
CA VAL A 148 -18.60 5.99 7.11
C VAL A 148 -19.99 5.82 6.50
N LEU A 149 -20.64 6.91 6.06
CA LEU A 149 -21.94 6.87 5.38
C LEU A 149 -21.90 6.03 4.09
N THR A 150 -20.82 6.15 3.31
CA THR A 150 -20.67 5.37 2.08
C THR A 150 -20.37 3.91 2.40
N SER A 151 -19.61 3.63 3.47
CA SER A 151 -19.24 2.27 3.90
C SER A 151 -20.44 1.44 4.33
N ILE A 152 -21.45 2.05 4.96
CA ILE A 152 -22.69 1.37 5.33
C ILE A 152 -23.64 1.13 4.14
N THR A 153 -23.50 1.90 3.06
CA THR A 153 -24.31 1.72 1.83
C THR A 153 -23.71 0.70 0.85
N PRO A 154 -24.52 0.02 0.01
CA PRO A 154 -24.03 -0.96 -0.98
C PRO A 154 -23.25 -0.36 -2.15
N VAL A 155 -22.99 0.96 -2.14
CA VAL A 155 -22.27 1.72 -3.18
C VAL A 155 -20.89 1.12 -3.46
N ARG A 156 -20.24 0.51 -2.46
CA ARG A 156 -18.95 -0.17 -2.61
C ARG A 156 -18.96 -1.23 -3.71
N ALA A 157 -20.03 -2.03 -3.81
CA ALA A 157 -20.11 -3.10 -4.80
C ALA A 157 -20.32 -2.56 -6.22
N ALA A 158 -21.09 -1.47 -6.36
CA ALA A 158 -21.30 -0.78 -7.63
C ALA A 158 -20.00 -0.15 -8.15
N LEU A 159 -19.22 0.48 -7.27
CA LEU A 159 -17.95 1.11 -7.63
C LEU A 159 -16.92 0.08 -8.12
N VAL A 160 -16.82 -1.08 -7.47
CA VAL A 160 -15.88 -2.14 -7.88
C VAL A 160 -16.24 -2.73 -9.24
N ARG A 161 -17.54 -2.85 -9.56
CA ARG A 161 -18.01 -3.32 -10.88
C ARG A 161 -17.79 -2.29 -11.99
N ALA A 162 -17.81 -1.00 -11.67
CA ALA A 162 -17.56 0.07 -12.62
C ALA A 162 -16.09 0.17 -13.06
N ILE A 163 -15.15 -0.31 -12.23
CA ILE A 163 -13.70 -0.24 -12.52
C ILE A 163 -13.27 -1.53 -13.23
N PRO A 164 -12.81 -1.45 -14.50
CA PRO A 164 -12.31 -2.62 -15.23
C PRO A 164 -11.10 -3.21 -14.52
N ASP A 165 -11.00 -4.56 -14.54
CA ASP A 165 -9.97 -5.29 -13.79
C ASP A 165 -8.54 -4.86 -14.12
N GLN A 166 -8.31 -4.35 -15.33
CA GLN A 166 -7.00 -3.85 -15.77
C GLN A 166 -6.58 -2.60 -14.99
N LEU A 167 -7.49 -1.65 -14.75
CA LEU A 167 -7.20 -0.45 -13.95
C LEU A 167 -6.99 -0.81 -12.48
N ARG A 168 -7.73 -1.79 -11.97
CA ARG A 168 -7.56 -2.27 -10.58
C ARG A 168 -6.18 -2.87 -10.36
N LYS A 169 -5.70 -3.68 -11.30
CA LYS A 169 -4.35 -4.28 -11.26
C LYS A 169 -3.26 -3.22 -11.44
N ALA A 170 -3.46 -2.26 -12.35
CA ALA A 170 -2.53 -1.16 -12.55
C ALA A 170 -2.39 -0.26 -11.30
N ALA A 171 -3.50 0.03 -10.61
CA ALA A 171 -3.48 0.77 -9.35
C ALA A 171 -2.72 0.02 -8.25
N ALA A 172 -2.92 -1.30 -8.15
CA ALA A 172 -2.17 -2.13 -7.19
C ALA A 172 -0.66 -2.15 -7.46
N THR A 173 -0.24 -2.17 -8.74
CA THR A 173 1.18 -2.08 -9.10
C THR A 173 1.78 -0.69 -8.89
N GLY A 174 0.97 0.37 -8.87
CA GLY A 174 1.44 1.75 -8.67
C GLY A 174 1.60 2.16 -7.19
N ILE A 175 1.03 1.40 -6.26
CA ILE A 175 1.19 1.62 -4.80
C ILE A 175 2.48 0.94 -4.27
N GLY A 176 2.98 -0.07 -5.00
CA GLY A 176 4.13 -0.89 -4.61
C GLY A 176 5.49 -0.23 -4.87
#